data_AF-A0A7C1YLN4-F1
#
_entry.id   AF-A0A7C1YLN4-F1
#
_cell.length_a   1.000
_cell.length_b   1.000
_cell.length_c   1.000
_cell.angle_alpha   90.00
_cell.angle_beta   90.00
_cell.angle_gamma   90.00
#
_symmetry.space_group_name_H-M   'P 1'
#
loop_
_entity.id
_entity.type
_entity.pdbx_description
1 polymer ?
#
loop_
_entity_poly.entity_id
_entity_poly.type
_entity_poly.pdbx_seq_one_letter_code
_entity_poly.pdbx_strand_id
1 'polypeptide(L)'
;MKKTAESTLLDVLPIAVILFVFQFLVVRRRPANLKKILIGFIYVVVGLTLFLIGLEQALFPLGETMAGQLTSPGFLGGGDRALIWSDYTWVYVFAAAIGFATTIAEPSLIAVALKAEDISGGNVSALGLRIAVALGVSAGVAIGAFRIVSGTPLAYYIMAGYGVVIIQTLFASKWIIPLAYDSGGVTTSTVTVPVVAALGLG
;
A
#
# COMPACT_ATOMS: atom_id res chain seq x y z
N MET A 1 21.11 9.24 4.03
CA MET A 1 20.63 10.52 4.59
C MET A 1 20.61 11.65 3.59
N LYS A 2 21.74 12.20 3.09
CA LYS A 2 21.70 13.38 2.19
C LYS A 2 20.90 13.15 0.90
N LYS A 3 21.14 12.03 0.19
CA LYS A 3 20.40 11.67 -1.03
C LYS A 3 18.89 11.44 -0.79
N THR A 4 18.53 10.73 0.28
CA THR A 4 17.14 10.44 0.66
C THR A 4 16.37 11.71 1.09
N ALA A 5 17.04 12.63 1.79
CA ALA A 5 16.43 13.90 2.19
C ALA A 5 16.19 14.80 0.97
N GLU A 6 17.11 14.81 0.02
CA GLU A 6 16.98 15.56 -1.23
C GLU A 6 15.86 15.00 -2.11
N SER A 7 15.74 13.68 -2.25
CA SER A 7 14.63 13.05 -2.98
C SER A 7 13.28 13.35 -2.31
N THR A 8 13.21 13.21 -0.98
CA THR A 8 11.97 13.49 -0.23
C THR A 8 11.53 14.94 -0.40
N LEU A 9 12.48 15.89 -0.44
CA LEU A 9 12.15 17.29 -0.68
C LEU A 9 11.60 17.51 -2.10
N LEU A 10 12.19 16.86 -3.11
CA LEU A 10 11.70 16.90 -4.48
C LEU A 10 10.34 16.23 -4.65
N ASP A 11 10.03 15.19 -3.87
CA ASP A 11 8.72 14.51 -3.88
C ASP A 11 7.61 15.37 -3.25
N VAL A 12 7.95 16.14 -2.20
CA VAL A 12 7.00 16.99 -1.46
C VAL A 12 6.80 18.36 -2.12
N LEU A 13 7.80 18.86 -2.86
CA LEU A 13 7.77 20.18 -3.49
C LEU A 13 6.56 20.36 -4.46
N PRO A 14 6.21 19.41 -5.35
CA PRO A 14 5.03 19.54 -6.22
C PRO A 14 3.74 19.72 -5.44
N ILE A 15 3.58 19.01 -4.33
CA ILE A 15 2.40 19.13 -3.46
C ILE A 15 2.34 20.52 -2.84
N ALA A 16 3.48 21.04 -2.35
CA ALA A 16 3.57 22.39 -1.83
C ALA A 16 3.24 23.44 -2.90
N VAL A 17 3.79 23.28 -4.11
CA VAL A 17 3.55 24.17 -5.24
C VAL A 17 2.06 24.18 -5.60
N ILE A 18 1.44 23.01 -5.76
CA ILE A 18 0.00 22.91 -6.06
C ILE A 18 -0.83 23.58 -4.97
N LEU A 19 -0.52 23.31 -3.69
CA LEU A 19 -1.22 23.94 -2.57
C LEU A 19 -1.15 25.47 -2.64
N PHE A 20 0.04 26.05 -2.81
CA PHE A 20 0.19 27.50 -2.87
C PHE A 20 -0.44 28.10 -4.13
N VAL A 21 -0.33 27.44 -5.29
CA VAL A 21 -1.01 27.86 -6.52
C VAL A 21 -2.53 27.88 -6.31
N PHE A 22 -3.12 26.83 -5.76
CA PHE A 22 -4.55 26.82 -5.47
C PHE A 22 -4.94 27.89 -4.44
N GLN A 23 -4.15 28.07 -3.38
CA GLN A 23 -4.48 29.03 -2.33
C GLN A 23 -4.46 30.49 -2.85
N PHE A 24 -3.43 30.85 -3.62
CA PHE A 24 -3.24 32.22 -4.10
C PHE A 24 -4.00 32.52 -5.39
N LEU A 25 -4.05 31.58 -6.34
CA LEU A 25 -4.58 31.81 -7.69
C LEU A 25 -6.08 31.45 -7.79
N VAL A 26 -6.49 30.33 -7.21
CA VAL A 26 -7.88 29.81 -7.32
C VAL A 26 -8.75 30.31 -6.17
N VAL A 27 -8.35 30.04 -4.93
CA VAL A 27 -9.11 30.41 -3.71
C VAL A 27 -8.94 31.90 -3.38
N ARG A 28 -7.86 32.53 -3.88
CA ARG A 28 -7.54 33.96 -3.70
C ARG A 28 -7.53 34.39 -2.23
N ARG A 29 -7.10 33.51 -1.33
CA ARG A 29 -6.97 33.82 0.11
C ARG A 29 -5.54 33.56 0.57
N ARG A 30 -5.02 34.45 1.43
CA ARG A 30 -3.74 34.18 2.11
C ARG A 30 -3.93 32.99 3.07
N PRO A 31 -2.98 32.03 3.12
CA PRO A 31 -3.05 30.94 4.09
C PRO A 31 -3.11 31.51 5.51
N ALA A 32 -4.09 31.09 6.30
CA ALA A 32 -4.13 31.41 7.72
C ALA A 32 -2.94 30.71 8.41
N ASN A 33 -2.18 31.43 9.23
CA ASN A 33 -1.04 30.89 9.99
C ASN A 33 0.10 30.30 9.14
N LEU A 34 0.61 31.05 8.15
CA LEU A 34 1.73 30.62 7.28
C LEU A 34 2.93 30.03 8.03
N LYS A 35 3.29 30.59 9.20
CA LYS A 35 4.37 30.05 10.05
C LYS A 35 4.10 28.60 10.50
N LYS A 36 2.88 28.29 10.93
CA LYS A 36 2.50 26.92 11.35
C LYS A 36 2.54 25.95 10.17
N ILE A 37 2.10 26.39 8.99
CA ILE A 37 2.15 25.57 7.77
C ILE A 37 3.60 25.23 7.40
N LEU A 38 4.49 26.23 7.42
CA LEU A 38 5.89 26.03 7.05
C LEU A 38 6.62 25.10 8.05
N ILE A 39 6.36 25.26 9.35
CA ILE A 39 6.88 24.35 10.38
C ILE A 39 6.33 22.93 10.19
N GLY A 40 5.04 22.80 9.87
CA GLY A 40 4.42 21.51 9.55
C GLY A 40 5.08 20.82 8.36
N PHE A 41 5.37 21.56 7.29
CA PHE A 41 6.12 21.04 6.14
C PHE A 41 7.50 20.50 6.52
N ILE A 42 8.23 21.23 7.39
CA ILE A 42 9.53 20.76 7.88
C ILE A 42 9.36 19.43 8.64
N TYR A 43 8.37 19.32 9.53
CA TYR A 43 8.11 18.08 10.25
C TYR A 43 7.70 16.93 9.34
N VAL A 44 6.90 17.18 8.29
CA VAL A 44 6.53 16.16 7.30
C VAL A 44 7.76 15.68 6.55
N VAL A 45 8.62 16.58 6.05
CA VAL A 45 9.84 16.20 5.32
C VAL A 45 10.78 15.39 6.21
N VAL A 46 11.01 15.85 7.45
CA VAL A 46 11.86 15.13 8.40
C VAL A 46 11.28 13.76 8.75
N GLY A 47 9.98 13.70 9.07
CA GLY A 47 9.28 12.46 9.41
C GLY A 47 9.30 11.44 8.27
N LEU A 48 8.96 11.88 7.05
CA LEU A 48 8.97 11.03 5.86
C LEU A 48 10.39 10.55 5.52
N THR A 49 11.40 11.42 5.64
CA THR A 49 12.80 11.04 5.41
C THR A 49 13.24 9.96 6.41
N LEU A 50 12.96 10.16 7.71
CA LEU A 50 13.32 9.18 8.75
C LEU A 50 12.58 7.85 8.55
N PHE A 51 11.30 7.91 8.19
CA PHE A 51 10.49 6.74 7.90
C PHE A 51 11.03 5.93 6.70
N LEU A 52 11.34 6.59 5.59
CA LEU A 52 11.92 5.93 4.40
C LEU A 52 13.29 5.30 4.70
N ILE A 53 14.14 6.00 5.46
CA ILE A 53 15.43 5.44 5.89
C ILE A 53 15.20 4.20 6.77
N GLY A 54 14.25 4.25 7.71
CA GLY A 54 13.90 3.11 8.55
C GLY A 54 13.39 1.92 7.74
N LEU A 55 12.56 2.17 6.72
CA LEU A 55 12.10 1.13 5.79
C LEU A 55 13.26 0.48 5.03
N GLU A 56 14.10 1.29 4.40
CA GLU A 56 15.22 0.84 3.56
C GLU A 56 16.27 0.06 4.37
N GLN A 57 16.52 0.45 5.62
CA GLN A 57 17.55 -0.18 6.45
C GLN A 57 17.05 -1.39 7.26
N ALA A 58 15.77 -1.43 7.62
CA ALA A 58 15.25 -2.48 8.50
C ALA A 58 14.28 -3.43 7.79
N LEU A 59 13.23 -2.89 7.16
CA LEU A 59 12.15 -3.71 6.61
C LEU A 59 12.52 -4.36 5.28
N PHE A 60 13.23 -3.66 4.40
CA PHE A 60 13.59 -4.21 3.09
C PHE A 60 14.62 -5.36 3.20
N PRO A 61 15.74 -5.22 3.94
CA PRO A 61 16.71 -6.31 4.07
C PRO A 61 16.12 -7.53 4.79
N LEU A 62 15.19 -7.29 5.73
CA LEU A 62 14.47 -8.36 6.41
C LEU A 62 13.53 -9.10 5.45
N GLY A 63 12.79 -8.36 4.62
CA GLY A 63 11.95 -8.93 3.56
C GLY A 63 12.75 -9.77 2.56
N GLU A 64 13.87 -9.24 2.05
CA GLU A 64 14.76 -9.92 1.11
C GLU A 64 15.39 -11.18 1.71
N THR A 65 15.85 -11.11 2.97
CA THR A 65 16.38 -12.28 3.68
C THR A 65 15.32 -13.36 3.87
N MET A 66 14.09 -12.99 4.27
CA MET A 66 13.00 -13.94 4.42
C MET A 66 12.58 -14.55 3.08
N ALA A 67 12.45 -13.73 2.03
CA ALA A 67 12.15 -14.21 0.68
C ALA A 67 13.22 -15.19 0.20
N GLY A 68 14.51 -14.84 0.32
CA GLY A 68 15.63 -15.70 -0.05
C GLY A 68 15.67 -17.03 0.73
N GLN A 69 15.28 -17.03 2.01
CA GLN A 69 15.15 -18.27 2.78
C GLN A 69 13.98 -19.14 2.28
N LEU A 70 12.83 -18.52 1.99
CA LEU A 70 11.63 -19.20 1.49
C LEU A 70 11.77 -19.71 0.05
N THR A 71 12.64 -19.10 -0.76
CA THR A 71 12.96 -19.56 -2.12
C THR A 71 14.22 -20.41 -2.20
N SER A 72 14.90 -20.66 -1.07
CA SER A 72 16.15 -21.40 -1.08
C SER A 72 15.95 -22.85 -1.55
N PRO A 73 16.87 -23.43 -2.35
CA PRO A 73 16.75 -24.81 -2.82
C PRO A 73 16.63 -25.83 -1.69
N GLY A 74 17.26 -25.57 -0.54
CA GLY A 74 17.16 -26.41 0.65
C GLY A 74 15.77 -26.38 1.28
N PHE A 75 15.11 -25.22 1.31
CA PHE A 75 13.75 -25.09 1.83
C PHE A 75 12.69 -25.66 0.88
N LEU A 76 12.87 -25.51 -0.43
CA LEU A 76 11.95 -26.02 -1.47
C LEU A 76 12.06 -27.53 -1.72
N GLY A 77 12.78 -28.27 -0.86
CA GLY A 77 12.83 -29.72 -0.86
C GLY A 77 14.02 -30.36 -1.57
N GLY A 78 15.13 -29.63 -1.75
CA GLY A 78 16.48 -30.12 -2.01
C GLY A 78 16.60 -31.33 -2.95
N GLY A 79 16.69 -31.10 -4.25
CA GLY A 79 17.00 -32.13 -5.25
C GLY A 79 16.88 -31.60 -6.69
N ASP A 80 17.36 -32.36 -7.68
CA ASP A 80 17.32 -32.03 -9.13
C ASP A 80 15.90 -32.11 -9.75
N ARG A 81 14.85 -31.94 -8.94
CA ARG A 81 13.46 -31.92 -9.42
C ARG A 81 13.13 -30.52 -9.98
N ALA A 82 12.40 -30.49 -11.09
CA ALA A 82 11.85 -29.24 -11.60
C ALA A 82 10.87 -28.66 -10.57
N LEU A 83 11.18 -27.46 -10.07
CA LEU A 83 10.30 -26.74 -9.14
C LEU A 83 9.02 -26.32 -9.86
N ILE A 84 7.89 -26.54 -9.19
CA ILE A 84 6.57 -26.16 -9.69
C ILE A 84 6.06 -25.01 -8.82
N TRP A 85 5.14 -24.20 -9.36
CA TRP A 85 4.51 -23.08 -8.65
C TRP A 85 3.93 -23.46 -7.27
N SER A 86 3.56 -24.73 -7.04
CA SER A 86 3.08 -25.22 -5.74
C SER A 86 4.16 -25.30 -4.66
N ASP A 87 5.44 -25.46 -5.03
CA ASP A 87 6.54 -25.52 -4.06
C ASP A 87 6.73 -24.18 -3.32
N TYR A 88 6.31 -23.07 -3.94
CA TYR A 88 6.40 -21.72 -3.42
C TYR A 88 5.21 -21.31 -2.53
N THR A 89 4.41 -22.27 -2.04
CA THR A 89 3.22 -21.98 -1.23
C THR A 89 3.52 -21.07 -0.04
N TRP A 90 4.65 -21.27 0.64
CA TRP A 90 5.06 -20.44 1.77
C TRP A 90 5.39 -18.99 1.37
N VAL A 91 5.87 -18.77 0.15
CA VAL A 91 6.06 -17.40 -0.39
C VAL A 91 4.72 -16.71 -0.53
N TYR A 92 3.69 -17.40 -1.03
CA TYR A 92 2.35 -16.82 -1.18
C TYR A 92 1.70 -16.50 0.17
N VAL A 93 1.85 -17.41 1.15
CA VAL A 93 1.34 -17.20 2.52
C VAL A 93 2.06 -16.03 3.17
N PHE A 94 3.38 -15.94 3.03
CA PHE A 94 4.16 -14.83 3.56
C PHE A 94 3.75 -13.49 2.92
N ALA A 95 3.62 -13.47 1.59
CA ALA A 95 3.18 -12.30 0.83
C ALA A 95 1.77 -11.85 1.27
N ALA A 96 0.84 -12.79 1.44
CA ALA A 96 -0.49 -12.51 2.00
C ALA A 96 -0.42 -11.93 3.42
N ALA A 97 0.39 -12.52 4.30
CA ALA A 97 0.51 -12.08 5.69
C ALA A 97 1.07 -10.66 5.79
N ILE A 98 2.10 -10.34 5.02
CA ILE A 98 2.67 -8.99 4.98
C ILE A 98 1.69 -7.99 4.36
N GLY A 99 1.03 -8.35 3.27
CA GLY A 99 0.00 -7.51 2.66
C GLY A 99 -1.14 -7.19 3.63
N PHE A 100 -1.59 -8.18 4.41
CA PHE A 100 -2.59 -8.00 5.45
C PHE A 100 -2.08 -7.09 6.59
N ALA A 101 -0.90 -7.40 7.14
CA ALA A 101 -0.34 -6.69 8.29
C ALA A 101 -0.08 -5.21 7.99
N THR A 102 0.51 -4.91 6.83
CA THR A 102 0.79 -3.55 6.39
C THR A 102 -0.50 -2.76 6.13
N THR A 103 -1.50 -3.39 5.50
CA THR A 103 -2.79 -2.73 5.24
C THR A 103 -3.55 -2.42 6.53
N ILE A 104 -3.57 -3.34 7.50
CA ILE A 104 -4.20 -3.07 8.81
C ILE A 104 -3.48 -1.93 9.55
N ALA A 105 -2.16 -1.84 9.41
CA ALA A 105 -1.33 -0.82 10.04
C ALA A 105 -1.36 0.54 9.31
N GLU A 106 -1.90 0.60 8.08
CA GLU A 106 -1.91 1.81 7.25
C GLU A 106 -2.68 2.95 7.93
N PRO A 107 -2.02 4.06 8.32
CA PRO A 107 -2.67 5.16 9.03
C PRO A 107 -3.76 5.84 8.21
N SER A 108 -3.55 5.96 6.90
CA SER A 108 -4.53 6.54 5.97
C SER A 108 -5.83 5.74 5.94
N LEU A 109 -5.74 4.40 5.97
CA LEU A 109 -6.90 3.52 6.02
C LEU A 109 -7.65 3.64 7.35
N ILE A 110 -6.93 3.77 8.47
CA ILE A 110 -7.53 3.99 9.79
C ILE A 110 -8.35 5.29 9.77
N ALA A 111 -7.80 6.38 9.23
CA ALA A 111 -8.47 7.67 9.18
C ALA A 111 -9.75 7.63 8.32
N VAL A 112 -9.68 7.01 7.14
CA VAL A 112 -10.85 6.85 6.25
C VAL A 112 -11.92 5.95 6.88
N ALA A 113 -11.51 4.86 7.51
CA ALA A 113 -12.44 3.94 8.17
C ALA A 113 -13.17 4.57 9.35
N LEU A 114 -12.46 5.31 10.20
CA LEU A 114 -13.08 6.08 11.29
C LEU A 114 -14.04 7.13 10.75
N LYS A 115 -13.68 7.80 9.65
CA LYS A 115 -14.57 8.79 9.05
C LYS A 115 -15.81 8.15 8.42
N ALA A 116 -15.65 7.00 7.78
CA ALA A 116 -16.75 6.22 7.21
C ALA A 116 -17.74 5.74 8.29
N GLU A 117 -17.24 5.31 9.44
CA GLU A 117 -18.07 4.91 10.59
C GLU A 117 -18.90 6.09 11.13
N ASP A 118 -18.25 7.24 11.31
CA ASP A 118 -18.88 8.48 11.79
C ASP A 118 -19.99 8.98 10.84
N ILE A 119 -19.70 9.07 9.53
CA ILE A 119 -20.69 9.57 8.55
C ILE A 119 -21.79 8.57 8.22
N SER A 120 -21.56 7.27 8.45
CA SER A 120 -22.57 6.22 8.19
C SER A 120 -23.50 5.98 9.37
N GLY A 121 -23.32 6.70 10.49
CA GLY A 121 -24.07 6.46 11.72
C GLY A 121 -23.83 5.07 12.32
N GLY A 122 -22.62 4.52 12.13
CA GLY A 122 -22.24 3.18 12.60
C GLY A 122 -22.65 2.02 11.68
N ASN A 123 -23.24 2.29 10.51
CA ASN A 123 -23.61 1.24 9.55
C ASN A 123 -22.38 0.56 8.89
N VAL A 124 -21.24 1.27 8.83
CA VAL A 124 -19.92 0.70 8.53
C VAL A 124 -19.08 0.71 9.78
N SER A 125 -18.68 -0.44 10.30
CA SER A 125 -17.69 -0.49 11.37
C SER A 125 -16.29 -0.19 10.80
N ALA A 126 -15.51 0.69 11.45
CA ALA A 126 -14.17 0.99 10.98
C ALA A 126 -13.29 -0.26 10.93
N LEU A 127 -13.41 -1.14 11.92
CA LEU A 127 -12.68 -2.41 11.96
C LEU A 127 -13.13 -3.37 10.84
N GLY A 128 -14.44 -3.44 10.55
CA GLY A 128 -14.95 -4.25 9.45
C GLY A 128 -14.44 -3.80 8.09
N LEU A 129 -14.43 -2.49 7.84
CA LEU A 129 -13.85 -1.93 6.61
C LEU A 129 -12.35 -2.24 6.52
N ARG A 130 -11.61 -2.04 7.60
CA ARG A 130 -10.16 -2.31 7.63
C ARG A 130 -9.83 -3.77 7.36
N ILE A 131 -10.55 -4.70 7.96
CA ILE A 131 -10.34 -6.13 7.73
C ILE A 131 -10.70 -6.50 6.29
N ALA A 132 -11.83 -6.02 5.77
CA ALA A 132 -12.25 -6.30 4.39
C ALA A 132 -11.20 -5.82 3.37
N VAL A 133 -10.71 -4.61 3.55
CA VAL A 133 -9.66 -4.02 2.70
C VAL A 133 -8.34 -4.78 2.84
N ALA A 134 -7.92 -5.11 4.07
CA ALA A 134 -6.70 -5.87 4.32
C ALA A 134 -6.74 -7.28 3.72
N LEU A 135 -7.89 -7.96 3.74
CA LEU A 135 -8.07 -9.25 3.07
C LEU A 135 -7.97 -9.11 1.54
N GLY A 136 -8.55 -8.05 0.97
CA GLY A 136 -8.43 -7.75 -0.46
C GLY A 136 -6.98 -7.53 -0.89
N VAL A 137 -6.24 -6.70 -0.14
CA VAL A 137 -4.80 -6.47 -0.42
C VAL A 137 -4.00 -7.75 -0.22
N SER A 138 -4.24 -8.50 0.86
CA SER A 138 -3.57 -9.78 1.14
C SER A 138 -3.73 -10.78 -0.02
N ALA A 139 -4.96 -10.95 -0.53
CA ALA A 139 -5.23 -11.79 -1.68
C ALA A 139 -4.55 -11.26 -2.95
N GLY A 140 -4.63 -9.95 -3.21
CA GLY A 140 -3.98 -9.32 -4.37
C GLY A 140 -2.46 -9.50 -4.38
N VAL A 141 -1.81 -9.34 -3.22
CA VAL A 141 -0.36 -9.50 -3.07
C VAL A 141 0.06 -10.96 -3.24
N ALA A 142 -0.71 -11.92 -2.69
CA ALA A 142 -0.44 -13.34 -2.92
C ALA A 142 -0.61 -13.76 -4.38
N ILE A 143 -1.65 -13.25 -5.06
CA ILE A 143 -1.84 -13.44 -6.51
C ILE A 143 -0.68 -12.83 -7.30
N GLY A 144 -0.20 -11.65 -6.88
CA GLY A 144 0.98 -11.00 -7.45
C GLY A 144 2.24 -11.85 -7.32
N ALA A 145 2.49 -12.42 -6.13
CA ALA A 145 3.60 -13.34 -5.89
C ALA A 145 3.47 -14.62 -6.75
N PHE A 146 2.28 -15.20 -6.84
CA PHE A 146 2.01 -16.32 -7.75
C PHE A 146 2.31 -15.96 -9.21
N ARG A 147 1.93 -14.76 -9.66
CA ARG A 147 2.23 -14.29 -11.02
C ARG A 147 3.73 -14.13 -11.27
N ILE A 148 4.50 -13.68 -10.28
CA ILE A 148 5.97 -13.58 -10.39
C ILE A 148 6.57 -14.97 -10.55
N VAL A 149 6.17 -15.93 -9.71
CA VAL A 149 6.67 -17.31 -9.74
C VAL A 149 6.26 -18.05 -11.02
N SER A 150 5.00 -17.92 -11.45
CA SER A 150 4.47 -18.63 -12.62
C SER A 150 4.85 -18.00 -13.96
N GLY A 151 5.34 -16.75 -13.97
CA GLY A 151 5.77 -16.04 -15.19
C GLY A 151 4.63 -15.71 -16.17
N THR A 152 3.38 -15.82 -15.73
CA THR A 152 2.19 -15.61 -16.56
C THR A 152 1.95 -14.12 -16.86
N PRO A 153 1.31 -13.80 -18.00
CA PRO A 153 1.03 -12.41 -18.38
C PRO A 153 0.12 -11.68 -17.37
N LEU A 154 0.52 -10.48 -16.96
CA LEU A 154 -0.23 -9.63 -16.02
C LEU A 154 -1.66 -9.36 -16.49
N ALA A 155 -1.88 -9.25 -17.81
CA ALA A 155 -3.17 -8.94 -18.40
C ALA A 155 -4.29 -9.88 -17.94
N TYR A 156 -4.02 -11.18 -17.77
CA TYR A 156 -5.03 -12.14 -17.31
C TYR A 156 -5.54 -11.86 -15.91
N TYR A 157 -4.64 -11.49 -14.99
CA TYR A 157 -4.98 -11.15 -13.61
C TYR A 157 -5.76 -9.86 -13.52
N ILE A 158 -5.35 -8.84 -14.30
CA ILE A 158 -6.05 -7.56 -14.35
C ILE A 158 -7.45 -7.74 -14.94
N MET A 159 -7.59 -8.46 -16.05
CA MET A 159 -8.91 -8.75 -16.65
C MET A 159 -9.82 -9.50 -15.68
N ALA A 160 -9.31 -10.53 -14.99
CA ALA A 160 -10.07 -11.28 -14.00
C ALA A 160 -10.48 -10.39 -12.81
N GLY A 161 -9.55 -9.58 -12.29
CA GLY A 161 -9.82 -8.63 -11.20
C GLY A 161 -10.88 -7.60 -11.56
N TYR A 162 -10.79 -7.00 -12.75
CA TYR A 162 -11.83 -6.09 -13.25
C TYR A 162 -13.18 -6.79 -13.40
N GLY A 163 -13.19 -8.03 -13.92
CA GLY A 163 -14.41 -8.83 -14.00
C GLY A 163 -15.09 -9.00 -12.64
N VAL A 164 -14.32 -9.38 -11.61
CA VAL A 164 -14.82 -9.50 -10.23
C VAL A 164 -15.34 -8.16 -9.73
N VAL A 165 -14.58 -7.08 -9.85
CA VAL A 165 -14.97 -5.75 -9.36
C VAL A 165 -16.23 -5.23 -10.05
N ILE A 166 -16.35 -5.40 -11.38
CA ILE A 166 -17.54 -5.00 -12.14
C ILE A 166 -18.77 -5.78 -11.66
N ILE A 167 -18.66 -7.10 -11.53
CA ILE A 167 -19.75 -7.95 -11.05
C ILE A 167 -20.16 -7.53 -9.64
N GLN A 168 -19.20 -7.37 -8.72
CA GLN A 168 -19.48 -6.91 -7.35
C GLN A 168 -20.15 -5.53 -7.33
N THR A 169 -19.72 -4.61 -8.18
CA THR A 169 -20.29 -3.25 -8.28
C THR A 169 -21.76 -3.29 -8.71
N LEU A 170 -22.17 -4.24 -9.56
CA LEU A 170 -23.57 -4.39 -9.99
C LEU A 170 -24.50 -4.82 -8.85
N PHE A 171 -24.00 -5.57 -7.86
CA PHE A 171 -24.76 -6.05 -6.71
C PHE A 171 -24.58 -5.18 -5.45
N ALA A 172 -23.57 -4.32 -5.43
CA ALA A 172 -23.24 -3.49 -4.27
C ALA A 172 -24.23 -2.33 -4.08
N SER A 173 -24.42 -1.92 -2.82
CA SER A 173 -25.24 -0.76 -2.50
C SER A 173 -24.58 0.54 -2.97
N LYS A 174 -25.35 1.47 -3.52
CA LYS A 174 -24.83 2.71 -4.14
C LYS A 174 -23.95 3.56 -3.21
N TRP A 175 -24.16 3.48 -1.90
CA TRP A 175 -23.43 4.29 -0.93
C TRP A 175 -22.05 3.71 -0.57
N ILE A 176 -21.83 2.39 -0.69
CA ILE A 176 -20.53 1.77 -0.36
C ILE A 176 -19.55 1.80 -1.55
N ILE A 177 -20.07 1.89 -2.78
CA ILE A 177 -19.26 1.86 -4.00
C ILE A 177 -18.16 2.95 -3.98
N PRO A 178 -18.45 4.26 -3.74
CA PRO A 178 -17.40 5.27 -3.71
C PRO A 178 -16.35 4.99 -2.63
N LEU A 179 -16.77 4.55 -1.45
CA LEU A 179 -15.88 4.20 -0.35
C LEU A 179 -14.97 3.02 -0.71
N ALA A 180 -15.50 2.00 -1.39
CA ALA A 180 -14.74 0.82 -1.81
C ALA A 180 -13.68 1.16 -2.86
N TYR A 181 -14.02 1.98 -3.86
CA TYR A 181 -13.05 2.42 -4.88
C TYR A 181 -11.98 3.36 -4.29
N ASP A 182 -12.34 4.25 -3.36
CA ASP A 182 -11.37 5.15 -2.71
C ASP A 182 -10.44 4.39 -1.75
N SER A 183 -10.95 3.39 -1.05
CA SER A 183 -10.17 2.55 -0.13
C SER A 183 -8.99 1.87 -0.81
N GLY A 184 -9.12 1.50 -2.09
CA GLY A 184 -8.01 0.94 -2.88
C GLY A 184 -6.89 1.95 -3.13
N GLY A 185 -7.21 3.24 -3.33
CA GLY A 185 -6.20 4.30 -3.43
C GLY A 185 -5.52 4.54 -2.07
N VAL A 186 -6.29 4.52 -0.99
CA VAL A 186 -5.81 4.75 0.38
C VAL A 186 -4.79 3.70 0.83
N THR A 187 -4.93 2.44 0.40
CA THR A 187 -3.96 1.39 0.72
C THR A 187 -2.68 1.45 -0.10
N THR A 188 -2.61 2.28 -1.15
CA THR A 188 -1.35 2.52 -1.88
C THR A 188 -0.44 3.56 -1.22
N SER A 189 -0.75 3.92 0.03
CA SER A 189 -0.10 4.99 0.79
C SER A 189 1.21 4.52 1.44
N THR A 190 1.64 5.29 2.44
CA THR A 190 2.99 5.36 2.99
C THR A 190 3.58 4.04 3.49
N VAL A 191 2.79 3.08 3.98
CA VAL A 191 3.33 1.86 4.59
C VAL A 191 3.29 0.68 3.64
N THR A 192 2.15 0.47 2.99
CA THR A 192 1.88 -0.78 2.27
C THR A 192 2.71 -0.93 0.99
N VAL A 193 2.81 0.13 0.17
CA VAL A 193 3.49 0.05 -1.14
C VAL A 193 5.00 -0.17 -1.00
N PRO A 194 5.75 0.60 -0.19
CA PRO A 194 7.19 0.38 -0.07
C PRO A 194 7.53 -1.05 0.38
N VAL A 195 6.76 -1.59 1.34
CA VAL A 195 6.98 -2.95 1.86
C VAL A 195 6.65 -4.02 0.82
N VAL A 196 5.50 -3.92 0.14
CA VAL A 196 5.13 -4.87 -0.92
C VAL A 196 6.09 -4.79 -2.11
N ALA A 197 6.56 -3.59 -2.47
CA ALA A 197 7.53 -3.41 -3.53
C ALA A 197 8.88 -4.06 -3.20
N ALA A 198 9.36 -3.90 -1.96
CA ALA A 198 10.59 -4.58 -1.51
C ALA A 198 10.46 -6.10 -1.56
N LEU A 199 9.30 -6.64 -1.18
CA LEU A 199 9.01 -8.08 -1.31
C LEU A 199 8.93 -8.57 -2.76
N GLY A 200 8.52 -7.72 -3.70
CA GLY A 200 8.44 -8.08 -5.12
C GLY A 200 9.76 -7.97 -5.86
N LEU A 201 10.75 -7.25 -5.30
CA LEU A 201 12.07 -7.06 -5.88
C LEU A 201 13.12 -8.08 -5.38
N GLY A 202 12.97 -8.56 -4.14
CA GLY A 202 13.80 -9.62 -3.55
C GLY A 202 13.31 -11.02 -3.92
#